data_AF-A0AAP9WBW3-F1
#
_entry.id   AF-A0AAP9WBW3-F1
#
_cell.length_a   1.000
_cell.length_b   1.000
_cell.length_c   1.000
_cell.angle_alpha   90.00
_cell.angle_beta   90.00
_cell.angle_gamma   90.00
#
_symmetry.space_group_name_H-M   'P 1'
#
loop_
_entity.id
_entity.type
_entity.pdbx_description
1 polymer ?
#
loop_
_entity_poly.entity_id
_entity_poly.type
_entity_poly.pdbx_seq_one_letter_code
_entity_poly.pdbx_strand_id
1 'polypeptide(L)'
;MKQHSLKKLRRSIFVVLLTFFLAASDSYADESEKKTYSTKNIDVTVKDKDGYNHFLVFTKIMTPDKSYVAYNVEFWVNNYVYSEMDTFSQISFKAGKKSFNGNFYKSDVSSNALVLYFYMEESVIKGLLASSADRLSIFQKNKTVFEYTIATKDNFKKALKEITTVE
;
A
#
# COMPACT_ATOMS: atom_id res chain seq x y z
N MET A 1 -8.25 -38.45 -53.59
CA MET A 1 -7.86 -37.08 -53.18
C MET A 1 -8.51 -36.75 -51.83
N LYS A 2 -7.76 -36.72 -50.71
CA LYS A 2 -8.18 -36.06 -49.43
C LYS A 2 -7.10 -36.00 -48.33
N GLN A 3 -5.85 -36.37 -48.62
CA GLN A 3 -4.78 -36.43 -47.59
C GLN A 3 -3.99 -35.12 -47.42
N HIS A 4 -4.04 -34.20 -48.39
CA HIS A 4 -3.27 -32.96 -48.37
C HIS A 4 -3.87 -31.84 -47.48
N SER A 5 -5.17 -31.90 -47.19
CA SER A 5 -5.88 -30.87 -46.41
C SER A 5 -5.60 -30.96 -44.90
N LEU A 6 -5.58 -32.19 -44.36
CA LEU A 6 -5.37 -32.44 -42.92
C LEU A 6 -4.00 -32.00 -42.41
N LYS A 7 -2.94 -32.09 -43.24
CA LYS A 7 -1.59 -31.65 -42.86
C LYS A 7 -1.48 -30.12 -42.71
N LYS A 8 -2.16 -29.35 -43.56
CA LYS A 8 -2.20 -27.88 -43.47
C LYS A 8 -3.03 -27.41 -42.27
N LEU A 9 -4.17 -28.08 -42.01
CA LEU A 9 -5.01 -27.78 -40.85
C LEU A 9 -4.30 -28.06 -39.52
N ARG A 10 -3.61 -29.21 -39.39
CA ARG A 10 -2.81 -29.52 -38.20
C ARG A 10 -1.69 -28.51 -37.97
N ARG A 11 -0.98 -28.10 -39.03
CA ARG A 11 0.10 -27.12 -38.94
C ARG A 11 -0.43 -25.74 -38.53
N SER A 12 -1.60 -25.36 -39.02
CA SER A 12 -2.24 -24.09 -38.66
C SER A 12 -2.74 -24.08 -37.20
N ILE A 13 -3.32 -25.19 -36.73
CA ILE A 13 -3.71 -25.35 -35.32
C ILE A 13 -2.47 -25.28 -34.41
N PHE A 14 -1.37 -25.92 -34.82
CA PHE A 14 -0.14 -25.91 -34.03
C PHE A 14 0.49 -24.51 -33.92
N VAL A 15 0.47 -23.72 -35.00
CA VAL A 15 0.97 -22.33 -35.01
C VAL A 15 0.09 -21.41 -34.14
N VAL A 16 -1.23 -21.61 -34.16
CA VAL A 16 -2.16 -20.86 -33.29
C VAL A 16 -1.97 -21.24 -31.82
N LEU A 17 -1.81 -22.53 -31.50
CA LEU A 17 -1.49 -22.96 -30.13
C LEU A 17 -0.14 -22.42 -29.65
N LEU A 18 0.88 -22.41 -30.52
CA LEU A 18 2.21 -21.90 -30.17
C LEU A 18 2.20 -20.39 -29.89
N THR A 19 1.41 -19.62 -30.65
CA THR A 19 1.25 -18.17 -30.40
C THR A 19 0.46 -17.88 -29.13
N PHE A 20 -0.54 -18.70 -28.79
CA PHE A 20 -1.22 -18.62 -27.50
C PHE A 20 -0.31 -18.96 -26.31
N PHE A 21 0.55 -19.97 -26.43
CA PHE A 21 1.50 -20.33 -25.38
C PHE A 21 2.58 -19.25 -25.15
N LEU A 22 3.07 -18.61 -26.21
CA LEU A 22 4.06 -17.54 -26.10
C LEU A 22 3.45 -16.23 -25.56
N ALA A 23 2.19 -15.94 -25.86
CA ALA A 23 1.49 -14.78 -25.31
C ALA A 23 1.07 -14.94 -23.83
N ALA A 24 0.91 -16.18 -23.36
CA ALA A 24 0.55 -16.48 -21.96
C ALA A 24 1.75 -16.44 -20.99
N SER A 25 2.98 -16.42 -21.49
CA SER A 25 4.21 -16.40 -20.67
C SER A 25 4.69 -15.00 -20.27
N ASP A 26 4.06 -13.91 -20.74
CA ASP A 26 4.58 -12.54 -20.56
C ASP A 26 4.05 -11.79 -19.32
N SER A 27 3.34 -12.44 -18.40
CA SER A 27 2.83 -11.70 -17.24
C SER A 27 2.60 -12.57 -16.00
N TYR A 28 3.65 -13.23 -15.56
CA TYR A 28 3.85 -13.43 -14.12
C TYR A 28 5.11 -12.65 -13.76
N ALA A 29 4.92 -11.36 -13.44
CA ALA A 29 5.97 -10.60 -12.79
C ALA A 29 6.28 -11.33 -11.48
N ASP A 30 7.46 -11.93 -11.41
CA ASP A 30 7.91 -12.65 -10.25
C ASP A 30 7.94 -11.68 -9.05
N GLU A 31 7.02 -11.88 -8.10
CA GLU A 31 6.99 -11.06 -6.88
C GLU A 31 8.23 -11.27 -6.00
N SER A 32 9.04 -12.30 -6.29
CA SER A 32 10.21 -12.68 -5.50
C SER A 32 11.36 -11.66 -5.51
N GLU A 33 11.40 -10.74 -6.49
CA GLU A 33 12.49 -9.76 -6.61
C GLU A 33 12.22 -8.40 -5.93
N LYS A 34 11.03 -8.18 -5.35
CA LYS A 34 10.71 -6.88 -4.73
C LYS A 34 11.53 -6.65 -3.45
N LYS A 35 12.29 -5.54 -3.42
CA LYS A 35 12.93 -5.01 -2.21
C LYS A 35 11.90 -4.27 -1.36
N THR A 36 11.92 -4.52 -0.05
CA THR A 36 11.04 -3.86 0.92
C THR A 36 11.86 -3.00 1.88
N TYR A 37 11.49 -1.72 2.00
CA TYR A 37 12.10 -0.74 2.89
C TYR A 37 11.02 -0.25 3.85
N SER A 38 11.26 -0.31 5.15
CA SER A 38 10.21 -0.06 6.15
C SER A 38 10.73 0.68 7.37
N THR A 39 9.91 1.57 7.90
CA THR A 39 10.26 2.43 9.04
C THR A 39 9.96 1.80 10.38
N LYS A 40 9.92 0.46 10.50
CA LYS A 40 9.60 -0.25 11.77
C LYS A 40 10.52 0.16 12.94
N ASN A 41 11.70 0.70 12.64
CA ASN A 41 12.66 1.19 13.63
C ASN A 41 12.46 2.68 14.00
N ILE A 42 11.43 3.34 13.47
CA ILE A 42 11.05 4.70 13.80
C ILE A 42 9.70 4.69 14.49
N ASP A 43 9.66 5.15 15.74
CA ASP A 43 8.43 5.26 16.51
C ASP A 43 7.61 6.49 16.08
N VAL A 44 6.77 6.29 15.06
CA VAL A 44 5.78 7.28 14.64
C VAL A 44 4.48 7.05 15.41
N THR A 45 4.36 7.74 16.54
CA THR A 45 3.20 7.64 17.43
C THR A 45 2.14 8.65 17.02
N VAL A 46 0.89 8.18 16.98
CA VAL A 46 -0.30 9.03 16.91
C VAL A 46 -1.19 8.77 18.13
N LYS A 47 -1.97 9.77 18.53
CA LYS A 47 -2.85 9.70 19.69
C LYS A 47 -4.30 9.88 19.29
N ASP A 48 -5.19 9.04 19.80
CA ASP A 48 -6.64 9.25 19.66
C ASP A 48 -7.14 10.37 20.59
N LYS A 49 -8.45 10.60 20.58
CA LYS A 49 -9.12 11.61 21.43
C LYS A 49 -8.98 11.35 22.93
N ASP A 50 -8.80 10.09 23.34
CA ASP A 50 -8.71 9.67 24.73
C ASP A 50 -7.23 9.62 25.20
N GLY A 51 -6.29 9.89 24.29
CA GLY A 51 -4.86 9.98 24.56
C GLY A 51 -4.12 8.66 24.41
N TYR A 52 -4.77 7.61 23.92
CA TYR A 52 -4.13 6.31 23.68
C TYR A 52 -3.21 6.35 22.48
N ASN A 53 -2.10 5.63 22.58
CA ASN A 53 -1.07 5.57 21.55
C ASN A 53 -1.38 4.50 20.49
N HIS A 54 -1.24 4.90 19.23
CA HIS A 54 -1.26 4.05 18.05
C HIS A 54 -0.01 4.35 17.21
N PHE A 55 0.32 3.46 16.27
CA PHE A 55 1.58 3.57 15.54
C PHE A 55 1.40 3.55 14.03
N LEU A 56 2.24 4.31 13.34
CA LEU A 56 2.34 4.30 11.89
C LEU A 56 3.67 3.64 11.47
N VAL A 57 3.58 2.75 10.50
CA VAL A 57 4.75 2.22 9.79
C VAL A 57 4.61 2.58 8.32
N PHE A 58 5.61 3.28 7.78
CA PHE A 58 5.69 3.55 6.36
C PHE A 58 6.56 2.49 5.70
N THR A 59 6.10 1.99 4.55
CA THR A 59 6.81 0.97 3.80
C THR A 59 6.87 1.37 2.33
N LYS A 60 8.04 1.26 1.70
CA LYS A 60 8.23 1.31 0.26
C LYS A 60 8.60 -0.06 -0.25
N ILE A 61 7.91 -0.51 -1.28
CA ILE A 61 8.22 -1.74 -2.01
C ILE A 61 8.68 -1.33 -3.40
N MET A 62 9.83 -1.82 -3.86
CA MET A 62 10.27 -1.58 -5.22
C MET A 62 11.00 -2.77 -5.83
N THR A 63 10.86 -2.97 -7.14
CA THR A 63 11.71 -3.91 -7.87
C THR A 63 13.12 -3.34 -8.07
N PRO A 64 14.16 -4.17 -8.26
CA PRO A 64 15.54 -3.70 -8.43
C PRO A 64 15.73 -2.82 -9.67
N ASP A 65 14.94 -3.08 -10.72
CA ASP A 65 14.88 -2.32 -11.97
C ASP A 65 13.95 -1.09 -11.90
N LYS A 66 13.29 -0.86 -10.75
CA LYS A 66 12.32 0.21 -10.51
C LYS A 66 11.06 0.17 -11.39
N SER A 67 10.79 -0.94 -12.08
CA SER A 67 9.55 -1.13 -12.87
C SER A 67 8.27 -1.12 -12.02
N TYR A 68 8.40 -1.41 -10.72
CA TYR A 68 7.33 -1.30 -9.73
C TYR A 68 7.82 -0.52 -8.51
N VAL A 69 7.03 0.47 -8.08
CA VAL A 69 7.23 1.20 -6.83
C VAL A 69 5.87 1.41 -6.17
N ALA A 70 5.74 1.01 -4.90
CA ALA A 70 4.53 1.20 -4.12
C ALA A 70 4.88 1.73 -2.72
N TYR A 71 4.06 2.65 -2.22
CA TYR A 71 4.16 3.17 -0.87
C TYR A 71 2.94 2.74 -0.08
N ASN A 72 3.17 2.16 1.10
CA ASN A 72 2.13 1.67 1.98
C ASN A 72 2.28 2.30 3.36
N VAL A 73 1.16 2.43 4.04
CA VAL A 73 1.08 2.81 5.45
C VAL A 73 0.37 1.70 6.20
N GLU A 74 1.03 1.15 7.21
CA GLU A 74 0.43 0.27 8.20
C GLU A 74 0.05 1.14 9.40
N PHE A 75 -1.24 1.16 9.72
CA PHE A 75 -1.74 1.82 10.90
C PHE A 75 -2.11 0.79 11.97
N TRP A 76 -1.32 0.76 13.03
CA TRP A 76 -1.42 -0.19 14.13
C TRP A 76 -2.31 0.38 15.22
N VAL A 77 -3.55 -0.09 15.25
CA VAL A 77 -4.57 0.34 16.20
C VAL A 77 -4.54 -0.57 17.43
N ASN A 78 -3.85 -0.11 18.47
CA ASN A 78 -3.84 -0.79 19.76
C ASN A 78 -5.19 -0.68 20.48
N ASN A 79 -5.51 -1.71 21.27
CA ASN A 79 -6.65 -1.75 22.21
C ASN A 79 -8.04 -1.59 21.57
N TYR A 80 -8.21 -1.84 20.28
CA TYR A 80 -9.52 -1.70 19.64
C TYR A 80 -10.40 -2.93 19.87
N VAL A 81 -11.47 -2.76 20.65
CA VAL A 81 -12.55 -3.74 20.81
C VAL A 81 -13.47 -3.60 19.59
N TYR A 82 -13.22 -4.45 18.58
CA TYR A 82 -14.10 -4.76 17.44
C TYR A 82 -14.69 -3.57 16.66
N SER A 83 -13.93 -3.05 15.69
CA SER A 83 -14.52 -2.42 14.51
C SER A 83 -14.80 -3.47 13.45
N GLU A 84 -16.01 -3.51 12.89
CA GLU A 84 -16.32 -4.29 11.69
C GLU A 84 -15.26 -4.01 10.59
N MET A 85 -14.48 -5.04 10.25
CA MET A 85 -13.29 -4.92 9.38
C MET A 85 -13.65 -4.48 7.94
N ASP A 86 -14.89 -4.73 7.51
CA ASP A 86 -15.37 -4.49 6.13
C ASP A 86 -15.77 -3.03 5.86
N THR A 87 -15.34 -2.09 6.71
CA THR A 87 -15.85 -0.71 6.66
C THR A 87 -14.79 0.34 6.34
N PHE A 88 -13.50 0.04 6.50
CA PHE A 88 -12.44 1.02 6.26
C PHE A 88 -12.31 1.35 4.76
N SER A 89 -11.99 2.61 4.48
CA SER A 89 -11.96 3.12 3.10
C SER A 89 -10.73 3.97 2.81
N GLN A 90 -10.34 4.85 3.74
CA GLN A 90 -9.29 5.83 3.49
C GLN A 90 -8.56 6.22 4.77
N ILE A 91 -7.28 6.54 4.60
CA ILE A 91 -6.45 7.28 5.53
C ILE A 91 -6.25 8.70 4.98
N SER A 92 -6.38 9.74 5.79
CA SER A 92 -6.12 11.13 5.38
C SER A 92 -5.23 11.85 6.38
N PHE A 93 -4.08 12.31 5.93
CA PHE A 93 -3.20 13.17 6.70
C PHE A 93 -3.53 14.62 6.39
N LYS A 94 -3.79 15.42 7.43
CA LYS A 94 -4.19 16.82 7.33
C LYS A 94 -2.98 17.72 7.58
N ALA A 95 -2.72 18.62 6.65
CA ALA A 95 -1.70 19.67 6.76
C ALA A 95 -2.33 21.02 6.42
N GLY A 96 -2.87 21.70 7.43
CA GLY A 96 -3.68 22.92 7.24
C GLY A 96 -4.91 22.63 6.37
N LYS A 97 -5.02 23.33 5.23
CA LYS A 97 -6.14 23.14 4.27
C LYS A 97 -5.95 21.95 3.32
N LYS A 98 -4.76 21.35 3.28
CA LYS A 98 -4.45 20.23 2.39
C LYS A 98 -4.68 18.89 3.07
N SER A 99 -5.14 17.93 2.28
CA SER A 99 -5.31 16.53 2.68
C SER A 99 -4.47 15.64 1.77
N PHE A 100 -3.82 14.66 2.38
CA PHE A 100 -3.01 13.67 1.69
C PHE A 100 -3.58 12.29 2.01
N ASN A 101 -4.08 11.62 0.99
CA ASN A 101 -4.96 10.47 1.18
C ASN A 101 -4.29 9.17 0.73
N GLY A 102 -4.60 8.09 1.44
CA GLY A 102 -4.28 6.73 1.05
C GLY A 102 -5.53 5.85 1.06
N ASN A 103 -5.58 4.85 0.20
CA ASN A 103 -6.74 3.98 0.04
C ASN A 103 -6.54 2.70 0.84
N PHE A 104 -7.57 2.31 1.61
CA PHE A 104 -7.56 1.05 2.33
C PHE A 104 -7.56 -0.12 1.35
N TYR A 105 -6.79 -1.18 1.64
CA TYR A 105 -6.80 -2.38 0.80
C TYR A 105 -6.84 -3.70 1.57
N LYS A 106 -6.41 -3.72 2.84
CA LYS A 106 -6.59 -4.89 3.71
C LYS A 106 -6.44 -4.51 5.19
N SER A 107 -6.89 -5.41 6.05
CA SER A 107 -6.63 -5.38 7.49
C SER A 107 -6.14 -6.76 7.97
N ASP A 108 -5.37 -6.77 9.05
CA ASP A 108 -4.90 -7.99 9.73
C ASP A 108 -5.00 -7.80 11.25
N VAL A 109 -4.88 -8.89 12.01
CA VAL A 109 -4.77 -8.89 13.47
C VAL A 109 -3.41 -9.44 13.85
N SER A 110 -2.57 -8.61 14.46
CA SER A 110 -1.22 -8.97 14.88
C SER A 110 -0.96 -8.50 16.29
N SER A 111 -0.49 -9.38 17.17
CA SER A 111 -0.09 -9.04 18.55
C SER A 111 -1.12 -8.21 19.33
N ASN A 112 -2.41 -8.58 19.26
CA ASN A 112 -3.55 -7.87 19.87
C ASN A 112 -3.81 -6.44 19.33
N ALA A 113 -3.23 -6.09 18.19
CA ALA A 113 -3.52 -4.87 17.46
C ALA A 113 -4.25 -5.20 16.15
N LEU A 114 -5.19 -4.32 15.78
CA LEU A 114 -5.73 -4.28 14.43
C LEU A 114 -4.77 -3.49 13.56
N VAL A 115 -4.27 -4.10 12.49
CA VAL A 115 -3.37 -3.43 11.53
C VAL A 115 -4.16 -3.11 10.27
N LEU A 116 -4.26 -1.83 9.94
CA LEU A 116 -4.93 -1.35 8.73
C LEU A 116 -3.88 -0.97 7.70
N TYR A 117 -4.01 -1.50 6.49
CA TYR A 117 -3.05 -1.27 5.42
C TYR A 117 -3.65 -0.35 4.36
N PHE A 118 -2.93 0.72 4.05
CA PHE A 118 -3.30 1.72 3.07
C PHE A 118 -2.23 1.87 2.00
N TYR A 119 -2.65 1.97 0.75
CA TYR A 119 -1.79 2.34 -0.36
C TYR A 119 -1.76 3.87 -0.52
N MET A 120 -0.59 4.43 -0.79
CA MET A 120 -0.40 5.85 -1.06
C MET A 120 0.40 6.05 -2.35
N GLU A 121 -0.01 7.03 -3.14
CA GLU A 121 0.79 7.45 -4.29
C GLU A 121 2.10 8.13 -3.85
N GLU A 122 3.14 8.01 -4.67
CA GLU A 122 4.42 8.68 -4.41
C GLU A 122 4.27 10.20 -4.29
N SER A 123 3.43 10.79 -5.13
CA SER A 123 3.10 12.22 -5.12
C SER A 123 2.58 12.67 -3.75
N VAL A 124 1.77 11.82 -3.11
CA VAL A 124 1.15 12.07 -1.81
C VAL A 124 2.19 11.95 -0.70
N ILE A 125 3.07 10.95 -0.73
CA ILE A 125 4.18 10.79 0.22
C ILE A 125 5.15 11.97 0.14
N LYS A 126 5.56 12.38 -1.07
CA LYS A 126 6.42 13.55 -1.28
C LYS A 126 5.76 14.84 -0.81
N GLY A 127 4.47 14.99 -1.10
CA GLY A 127 3.66 16.10 -0.60
C GLY A 127 3.58 16.14 0.92
N LEU A 128 3.42 14.98 1.56
CA LEU A 128 3.44 14.86 3.02
C LEU A 128 4.78 15.27 3.63
N LEU A 129 5.88 14.79 3.07
CA LEU A 129 7.24 15.13 3.52
C LEU A 129 7.53 16.64 3.45
N ALA A 130 7.00 17.30 2.42
CA ALA A 130 7.11 18.75 2.22
C ALA A 130 6.12 19.58 3.06
N SER A 131 5.25 18.92 3.84
CA SER A 131 4.19 19.57 4.61
C SER A 131 4.44 19.52 6.13
N SER A 132 3.53 20.11 6.89
CA SER A 132 3.50 20.02 8.36
C SER A 132 2.18 19.37 8.78
N ALA A 133 2.00 18.10 8.43
CA ALA A 133 0.85 17.34 8.88
C ALA A 133 0.89 17.18 10.41
N ASP A 134 -0.24 17.45 11.06
CA ASP A 134 -0.38 17.37 12.52
C ASP A 134 -1.51 16.43 12.94
N ARG A 135 -2.42 16.11 12.01
CA ARG A 135 -3.54 15.22 12.24
C ARG A 135 -3.65 14.16 11.16
N LEU A 136 -4.29 13.08 11.55
CA LEU A 136 -4.57 11.90 10.77
C LEU A 136 -6.04 11.53 10.99
N SER A 137 -6.73 11.14 9.93
CA SER A 137 -8.10 10.67 9.96
C SER A 137 -8.22 9.31 9.30
N ILE A 138 -8.95 8.38 9.93
CA ILE A 138 -9.35 7.10 9.32
C ILE A 138 -10.83 7.14 9.01
N PHE A 139 -11.18 6.78 7.78
CA PHE A 139 -12.55 6.81 7.27
C PHE A 139 -13.12 5.41 7.19
N GLN A 140 -14.30 5.22 7.80
CA GLN A 140 -15.16 4.06 7.61
C GLN A 140 -16.43 4.44 6.84
N LYS A 141 -16.83 3.61 5.86
CA LYS A 141 -18.06 3.77 5.06
C LYS A 141 -18.22 5.20 4.50
N ASN A 142 -17.11 5.86 4.14
CA ASN A 142 -17.04 7.26 3.69
C ASN A 142 -17.72 8.30 4.62
N LYS A 143 -18.00 7.97 5.89
CA LYS A 143 -18.79 8.82 6.80
C LYS A 143 -18.24 8.91 8.22
N THR A 144 -17.83 7.79 8.81
CA THR A 144 -17.31 7.79 10.18
C THR A 144 -15.83 8.13 10.14
N VAL A 145 -15.44 9.17 10.86
CA VAL A 145 -14.07 9.68 10.90
C VAL A 145 -13.51 9.47 12.29
N PHE A 146 -12.45 8.67 12.40
CA PHE A 146 -11.62 8.58 13.60
C PHE A 146 -10.46 9.53 13.43
N GLU A 147 -10.30 10.47 14.36
CA GLU A 147 -9.22 11.46 14.31
C GLU A 147 -8.12 11.14 15.31
N TYR A 148 -6.88 11.34 14.84
CA TYR A 148 -5.67 11.13 15.59
C TYR A 148 -4.74 12.34 15.45
N THR A 149 -4.01 12.66 16.51
CA THR A 149 -2.95 13.68 16.49
C THR A 149 -1.60 13.02 16.31
N ILE A 150 -0.78 13.53 15.39
CA ILE A 150 0.60 13.06 15.19
C ILE A 150 1.46 13.59 16.35
N ALA A 151 1.79 12.71 17.29
CA ALA A 151 2.49 13.08 18.52
C ALA A 151 4.00 13.24 18.29
N THR A 152 4.62 12.35 17.50
CA THR A 152 6.07 12.40 17.22
C THR A 152 6.35 12.96 15.83
N LYS A 153 6.14 14.27 15.64
CA LYS A 153 6.25 14.96 14.33
C LYS A 153 7.63 14.81 13.67
N ASP A 154 8.71 14.85 14.45
CA ASP A 154 10.07 14.68 13.92
C ASP A 154 10.30 13.26 13.42
N ASN A 155 9.80 12.25 14.15
CA ASN A 155 9.84 10.85 13.74
C ASN A 155 8.98 10.62 12.50
N PHE A 156 7.78 11.21 12.43
CA PHE A 156 6.93 11.19 11.25
C PHE A 156 7.68 11.72 10.01
N LYS A 157 8.33 12.88 10.12
CA LYS A 157 9.11 13.45 9.02
C LYS A 157 10.32 12.60 8.65
N LYS A 158 11.01 12.03 9.65
CA LYS A 158 12.14 11.12 9.46
C LYS A 158 11.72 9.86 8.72
N ALA A 159 10.59 9.27 9.09
CA ALA A 159 10.02 8.07 8.47
C ALA A 159 9.71 8.31 6.99
N LEU A 160 9.01 9.40 6.66
CA LEU A 160 8.74 9.79 5.27
C LEU A 160 10.04 10.03 4.49
N LYS A 161 11.03 10.71 5.08
CA LYS A 161 12.31 10.94 4.44
C LYS A 161 12.99 9.61 4.10
N GLU A 162 13.08 8.69 5.05
CA GLU A 162 13.70 7.37 4.87
C GLU A 162 13.14 6.63 3.65
N ILE A 163 11.81 6.45 3.59
CA ILE A 163 11.19 5.72 2.48
C ILE A 163 11.29 6.45 1.13
N THR A 164 11.41 7.78 1.12
CA THR A 164 11.55 8.54 -0.15
C THR A 164 12.97 8.54 -0.68
N THR A 165 13.99 8.40 0.17
CA THR A 165 15.40 8.51 -0.23
C THR A 165 16.06 7.18 -0.59
N VAL A 166 15.43 6.05 -0.25
CA VAL A 166 15.94 4.72 -0.63
C VAL A 166 15.71 4.45 -2.13
N GLU A 167 16.71 3.85 -2.77
CA GLU A 167 16.74 3.50 -4.19
C GLU A 167 16.88 1.99 -4.45
#